data_AF-A0A4S4LYC2-F1
#
_entry.id   AF-A0A4S4LYC2-F1
#
_cell.length_a   1.000
_cell.length_b   1.000
_cell.length_c   1.000
_cell.angle_alpha   90.00
_cell.angle_beta   90.00
_cell.angle_gamma   90.00
#
_symmetry.space_group_name_H-M   'P 1'
#
loop_
_entity.id
_entity.type
_entity.pdbx_description
1 polymer ?
#
loop_
_entity_poly.entity_id
_entity_poly.type
_entity_poly.pdbx_seq_one_letter_code
_entity_poly.pdbx_strand_id
1 'polypeptide(L)'
;MLLKSWRKSIKDGPTVVLGGVPGFLRNYTQGIWGFQISRNGAWEAFDRLNEYVSNFSMKEMKKVVLGTVLGFASVIAQESGCPDYTTYAQQVIEDMKSRLRDPDIARLFENTYPNTLDGESSFHHHGRHHNIDINMKRSAQWLRDTANQLAVYRSVLPSDPELATLVRAVINNEARYIFQYPYCGAFQPPPESGLSPTHNDWADGVTVNPPVDNQTVFECKYELDSLCGFIKLSRSYYQGTGDSSILNQNWFSAIDQIFRLIWEQSQGSFDENFNYVSYYNWTGGNGALSPAVNNGGNGEPKAYTGLVGTHHRPSDDLSTFAFLTPANAMLSVELSHLANMLDELGQLQNVSQLARDYSATIQDAIWKTTVFDDIIAYETNGLGGRYVMDDANVPSLLALPYIGFVERNNSAYMTTRELLLSRRNPYYARGMNFSGIGGPHVNVWHPWPMSQISAIYGTENDDEILKSLYLIANNTVGLGLIHESQSIYEYADYTRSWFAWANSYFAEMILDLAERKPYLIFNDAQSYTPGK
;
A
#
# COMPACT_ATOMS: atom_id res chain seq x y z
N MET A 1 49.25 13.69 -47.43
CA MET A 1 48.61 13.89 -48.76
C MET A 1 47.18 13.42 -48.62
N LEU A 2 46.09 14.18 -48.71
CA LEU A 2 45.75 15.56 -49.05
C LEU A 2 44.41 15.79 -48.30
N LEU A 3 44.31 16.66 -47.28
CA LEU A 3 43.95 18.08 -47.34
C LEU A 3 42.79 18.46 -48.30
N LYS A 4 41.75 19.05 -47.68
CA LYS A 4 40.69 19.96 -48.20
C LYS A 4 39.43 19.26 -48.74
N SER A 5 38.24 19.44 -48.17
CA SER A 5 37.55 20.71 -47.81
C SER A 5 36.52 20.44 -46.67
N TRP A 6 36.60 20.98 -45.44
CA TRP A 6 36.12 22.32 -44.98
C TRP A 6 34.83 22.79 -45.71
N ARG A 7 33.72 23.23 -45.10
CA ARG A 7 33.41 23.74 -43.75
C ARG A 7 31.87 23.98 -43.70
N LYS A 8 31.13 23.56 -42.66
CA LYS A 8 30.12 24.39 -41.93
C LYS A 8 29.56 23.69 -40.67
N SER A 9 30.01 24.17 -39.50
CA SER A 9 29.36 24.28 -38.16
C SER A 9 28.52 23.10 -37.62
N ILE A 10 28.99 22.33 -36.62
CA ILE A 10 28.85 22.52 -35.16
C ILE A 10 27.40 22.76 -34.70
N LYS A 11 26.84 21.77 -33.97
CA LYS A 11 26.02 21.94 -32.76
C LYS A 11 26.01 20.61 -31.96
N ASP A 12 27.02 20.51 -31.09
CA ASP A 12 27.08 19.92 -29.75
C ASP A 12 26.23 18.68 -29.38
N GLY A 13 26.95 17.58 -29.15
CA GLY A 13 26.64 16.51 -28.21
C GLY A 13 27.87 15.60 -28.05
N PRO A 14 28.37 15.27 -26.84
CA PRO A 14 29.53 14.42 -26.71
C PRO A 14 29.12 12.94 -26.87
N THR A 15 29.59 12.34 -27.96
CA THR A 15 29.59 10.89 -28.15
C THR A 15 30.68 10.28 -27.27
N VAL A 16 30.32 9.45 -26.28
CA VAL A 16 31.30 8.59 -25.59
C VAL A 16 31.63 7.42 -26.51
N VAL A 17 32.90 7.35 -26.93
CA VAL A 17 33.46 6.25 -27.72
C VAL A 17 33.88 5.13 -26.76
N LEU A 18 33.14 4.02 -26.74
CA LEU A 18 33.64 2.76 -26.17
C LEU A 18 34.34 1.98 -27.29
N GLY A 19 35.67 2.00 -27.24
CA GLY A 19 36.52 1.22 -28.14
C GLY A 19 36.61 -0.25 -27.71
N GLY A 20 36.54 -1.14 -28.70
CA GLY A 20 37.09 -2.51 -28.60
C GLY A 20 36.07 -3.64 -28.53
N VAL A 21 35.50 -4.03 -29.68
CA VAL A 21 34.92 -5.38 -29.87
C VAL A 21 35.44 -5.95 -31.21
N PRO A 22 36.08 -7.14 -31.23
CA PRO A 22 36.54 -7.76 -32.47
C PRO A 22 35.40 -8.31 -33.35
N GLY A 23 35.38 -7.88 -34.62
CA GLY A 23 35.31 -8.73 -35.82
C GLY A 23 34.15 -9.69 -36.12
N PHE A 24 33.26 -10.07 -35.19
CA PHE A 24 32.32 -11.19 -35.45
C PHE A 24 30.81 -10.87 -35.37
N LEU A 25 30.40 -9.61 -35.25
CA LEU A 25 28.99 -9.21 -35.15
C LEU A 25 28.48 -8.33 -36.31
N ARG A 26 29.04 -8.47 -37.52
CA ARG A 26 28.67 -7.60 -38.66
C ARG A 26 27.41 -7.99 -39.43
N ASN A 27 26.74 -9.11 -39.10
CA ASN A 27 25.58 -9.60 -39.88
C ASN A 27 24.25 -9.70 -39.13
N TYR A 28 24.11 -9.16 -37.92
CA TYR A 28 22.84 -9.20 -37.17
C TYR A 28 22.28 -7.83 -36.77
N THR A 29 22.84 -6.73 -37.28
CA THR A 29 22.45 -5.36 -36.90
C THR A 29 21.64 -4.59 -37.95
N GLN A 30 21.01 -5.26 -38.93
CA GLN A 30 20.14 -4.58 -39.91
C GLN A 30 18.63 -4.68 -39.63
N GLY A 31 18.19 -5.33 -38.54
CA GLY A 31 16.77 -5.53 -38.24
C GLY A 31 16.16 -4.68 -37.12
N ILE A 32 16.95 -3.90 -36.35
CA ILE A 32 16.48 -3.35 -35.06
C ILE A 32 16.45 -1.82 -35.01
N TRP A 33 17.05 -1.10 -35.97
CA TRP A 33 17.08 0.37 -35.92
C TRP A 33 16.08 1.00 -36.88
N GLY A 34 14.83 0.95 -36.46
CA GLY A 34 13.69 1.56 -37.15
C GLY A 34 12.50 1.79 -36.24
N PHE A 35 12.70 2.16 -34.98
CA PHE A 35 11.62 2.64 -34.11
C PHE A 35 12.08 3.86 -33.33
N GLN A 36 11.35 4.97 -33.49
CA GLN A 36 11.31 6.05 -32.50
C GLN A 36 10.61 5.48 -31.27
N ILE A 37 11.37 5.14 -30.24
CA ILE A 37 10.84 4.61 -28.98
C ILE A 37 10.43 5.81 -28.11
N SER A 38 9.15 5.91 -27.78
CA SER A 38 8.66 6.80 -26.71
C SER A 38 9.02 6.22 -25.33
N ARG A 39 9.01 7.05 -24.28
CA ARG A 39 9.39 6.68 -22.88
C ARG A 39 8.79 5.36 -22.37
N ASN A 40 7.63 4.93 -22.87
CA ASN A 40 6.96 3.69 -22.44
C ASN A 40 7.57 2.42 -23.06
N GLY A 41 8.17 2.52 -24.25
CA GLY A 41 8.70 1.34 -24.95
C GLY A 41 10.05 0.82 -24.43
N ALA A 42 10.73 1.59 -23.57
CA ALA A 42 12.01 1.17 -22.99
C ALA A 42 11.83 0.18 -21.81
N TRP A 43 10.74 0.32 -21.04
CA TRP A 43 10.44 -0.53 -19.89
C TRP A 43 9.80 -1.85 -20.31
N GLU A 44 8.86 -1.84 -21.26
CA GLU A 44 8.35 -3.08 -21.87
C GLU A 44 9.45 -3.88 -22.57
N ALA A 45 10.46 -3.20 -23.12
CA ALA A 45 11.61 -3.87 -23.71
C ALA A 45 12.50 -4.54 -22.65
N PHE A 46 12.62 -3.95 -21.46
CA PHE A 46 13.41 -4.49 -20.34
C PHE A 46 12.73 -5.75 -19.74
N ASP A 47 11.42 -5.70 -19.51
CA ASP A 47 10.65 -6.85 -18.99
C ASP A 47 10.62 -8.01 -19.99
N ARG A 48 10.45 -7.72 -21.29
CA ARG A 48 10.52 -8.73 -22.35
C ARG A 48 11.93 -9.29 -22.56
N LEU A 49 12.98 -8.49 -22.30
CA LEU A 49 14.37 -8.98 -22.32
C LEU A 49 14.65 -9.94 -21.17
N ASN A 50 14.12 -9.67 -19.98
CA ASN A 50 14.22 -10.56 -18.83
C ASN A 50 13.49 -11.89 -19.08
N GLU A 51 12.34 -11.84 -19.75
CA GLU A 51 11.59 -13.04 -20.15
C GLU A 51 12.34 -13.89 -21.20
N TYR A 52 13.09 -13.24 -22.12
CA TYR A 52 13.85 -13.90 -23.19
C TYR A 52 15.18 -14.52 -22.76
N VAL A 53 15.79 -14.06 -21.66
CA VAL A 53 17.11 -14.53 -21.18
C VAL A 53 17.05 -15.90 -20.50
N SER A 54 15.84 -16.46 -20.31
CA SER A 54 15.60 -17.80 -19.75
C SER A 54 16.11 -18.97 -20.63
N ASN A 55 16.59 -18.74 -21.86
CA ASN A 55 16.90 -19.79 -22.83
C ASN A 55 18.35 -19.88 -23.36
N PHE A 56 19.37 -19.26 -22.74
CA PHE A 56 20.77 -19.36 -23.21
C PHE A 56 21.85 -19.58 -22.14
N SER A 57 22.94 -20.24 -22.55
CA SER A 57 24.07 -20.71 -21.74
C SER A 57 24.95 -19.61 -21.13
N MET A 58 25.53 -19.90 -19.95
CA MET A 58 25.60 -19.00 -18.79
C MET A 58 26.93 -18.24 -18.54
N LYS A 59 27.89 -18.20 -19.48
CA LYS A 59 29.24 -17.70 -19.18
C LYS A 59 29.69 -16.42 -19.88
N GLU A 60 29.27 -16.16 -21.11
CA GLU A 60 29.63 -14.93 -21.84
C GLU A 60 28.60 -13.79 -21.63
N MET A 61 27.33 -14.12 -21.31
CA MET A 61 26.29 -13.12 -20.99
C MET A 61 26.55 -12.37 -19.69
N LYS A 62 27.24 -12.98 -18.70
CA LYS A 62 27.46 -12.34 -17.39
C LYS A 62 28.33 -11.08 -17.45
N LYS A 63 29.14 -10.89 -18.49
CA LYS A 63 29.94 -9.65 -18.64
C LYS A 63 29.18 -8.54 -19.36
N VAL A 64 28.33 -8.89 -20.33
CA VAL A 64 27.53 -7.92 -21.10
C VAL A 64 26.31 -7.46 -20.29
N VAL A 65 25.65 -8.35 -19.56
CA VAL A 65 24.51 -8.02 -18.70
C VAL A 65 24.97 -7.21 -17.49
N LEU A 66 26.10 -7.52 -16.85
CA LEU A 66 26.59 -6.77 -15.69
C LEU A 66 27.02 -5.34 -16.07
N GLY A 67 27.64 -5.15 -17.24
CA GLY A 67 27.99 -3.81 -17.75
C GLY A 67 26.76 -2.98 -18.14
N THR A 68 25.72 -3.63 -18.67
CA THR A 68 24.47 -2.97 -19.07
C THR A 68 23.59 -2.64 -17.86
N VAL A 69 23.48 -3.55 -16.88
CA VAL A 69 22.69 -3.36 -15.64
C VAL A 69 23.31 -2.30 -14.73
N LEU A 70 24.64 -2.25 -14.58
CA LEU A 70 25.31 -1.18 -13.84
C LEU A 70 25.17 0.18 -14.56
N GLY A 71 25.18 0.16 -15.90
CA GLY A 71 24.87 1.33 -16.72
C GLY A 71 23.44 1.83 -16.48
N PHE A 72 22.42 0.95 -16.52
CA PHE A 72 21.02 1.31 -16.28
C PHE A 72 20.77 1.79 -14.84
N ALA A 73 21.36 1.16 -13.83
CA ALA A 73 21.23 1.61 -12.43
C ALA A 73 21.83 3.02 -12.22
N SER A 74 22.96 3.32 -12.87
CA SER A 74 23.56 4.66 -12.84
C SER A 74 22.78 5.68 -13.68
N VAL A 75 22.15 5.27 -14.77
CA VAL A 75 21.35 6.14 -15.65
C VAL A 75 19.97 6.43 -15.06
N ILE A 76 19.36 5.50 -14.32
CA ILE A 76 18.11 5.75 -13.57
C ILE A 76 18.34 6.83 -12.49
N ALA A 77 19.49 6.81 -11.81
CA ALA A 77 19.84 7.80 -10.80
C ALA A 77 20.35 9.15 -11.37
N GLN A 78 20.74 9.22 -12.65
CA GLN A 78 21.47 10.37 -13.20
C GLN A 78 20.78 11.06 -14.39
N GLU A 79 19.84 10.40 -15.09
CA GLU A 79 19.05 11.00 -16.20
C GLU A 79 17.58 11.30 -15.86
N SER A 80 17.09 10.85 -14.71
CA SER A 80 15.92 11.49 -14.10
C SER A 80 16.42 12.79 -13.46
N GLY A 81 16.03 13.95 -14.00
CA GLY A 81 16.12 15.16 -13.21
C GLY A 81 15.46 14.85 -11.87
N CYS A 82 16.21 14.99 -10.77
CA CYS A 82 15.69 14.83 -9.42
C CYS A 82 14.32 15.50 -9.40
N PRO A 83 13.22 14.78 -9.08
CA PRO A 83 11.94 15.44 -8.89
C PRO A 83 12.16 16.61 -7.92
N ASP A 84 11.57 17.77 -8.18
CA ASP A 84 11.57 18.86 -7.19
C ASP A 84 10.83 18.30 -5.96
N TYR A 85 11.58 17.72 -5.02
CA TYR A 85 11.07 17.35 -3.73
C TYR A 85 10.46 18.60 -3.13
N THR A 86 9.35 18.44 -2.42
CA THR A 86 9.01 19.47 -1.47
C THR A 86 10.21 19.63 -0.54
N THR A 87 10.63 20.88 -0.34
CA THR A 87 11.89 21.17 0.37
C THR A 87 12.00 20.50 1.74
N TYR A 88 10.86 20.18 2.36
CA TYR A 88 10.80 19.55 3.67
C TYR A 88 10.99 18.02 3.65
N ALA A 89 10.45 17.30 2.66
CA ALA A 89 10.66 15.86 2.54
C ALA A 89 12.16 15.53 2.39
N GLN A 90 12.89 16.36 1.63
CA GLN A 90 14.34 16.23 1.49
C GLN A 90 15.09 16.51 2.81
N GLN A 91 14.61 17.46 3.62
CA GLN A 91 15.21 17.73 4.93
C GLN A 91 15.11 16.53 5.86
N VAL A 92 13.94 15.88 5.91
CA VAL A 92 13.75 14.65 6.71
C VAL A 92 14.72 13.54 6.28
N ILE A 93 14.91 13.37 4.97
CA ILE A 93 15.86 12.39 4.42
C ILE A 93 17.29 12.69 4.91
N GLU A 94 17.74 13.93 4.80
CA GLU A 94 19.10 14.31 5.21
C GLU A 94 19.30 14.23 6.74
N ASP A 95 18.32 14.67 7.53
CA ASP A 95 18.33 14.55 8.99
C ASP A 95 18.48 13.08 9.40
N MET A 96 17.63 12.20 8.87
CA MET A 96 17.64 10.78 9.17
C MET A 96 18.95 10.12 8.72
N LYS A 97 19.40 10.36 7.49
CA LYS A 97 20.66 9.80 6.97
C LYS A 97 21.87 10.20 7.81
N SER A 98 21.91 11.43 8.31
CA SER A 98 23.04 11.91 9.12
C SER A 98 23.10 11.28 10.51
N ARG A 99 21.95 10.83 11.03
CA ARG A 99 21.82 10.32 12.41
C ARG A 99 21.76 8.81 12.51
N LEU A 100 21.26 8.13 11.49
CA LEU A 100 21.21 6.66 11.42
C LEU A 100 22.62 6.06 11.52
N ARG A 101 22.78 5.12 12.46
CA ARG A 101 24.06 4.46 12.74
C ARG A 101 24.48 3.52 11.61
N ASP A 102 23.52 2.80 11.06
CA ASP A 102 23.74 1.79 10.04
C ASP A 102 23.55 2.40 8.63
N PRO A 103 24.59 2.40 7.77
CA PRO A 103 24.50 2.98 6.45
C PRO A 103 23.53 2.25 5.51
N ASP A 104 23.28 0.95 5.72
CA ASP A 104 22.33 0.18 4.91
C ASP A 104 20.90 0.56 5.28
N ILE A 105 20.62 0.78 6.58
CA ILE A 105 19.34 1.30 7.04
C ILE A 105 19.14 2.75 6.56
N ALA A 106 20.18 3.58 6.60
CA ALA A 106 20.13 4.94 6.08
C ALA A 106 19.81 4.98 4.57
N ARG A 107 20.45 4.11 3.78
CA ARG A 107 20.15 3.96 2.35
C ARG A 107 18.73 3.45 2.11
N LEU A 108 18.28 2.47 2.87
CA LEU A 108 16.93 1.93 2.73
C LEU A 108 15.88 2.99 3.08
N PHE A 109 16.09 3.78 4.14
CA PHE A 109 15.22 4.91 4.47
C PHE A 109 15.21 5.98 3.37
N GLU A 110 16.38 6.38 2.86
CA GLU A 110 16.52 7.33 1.75
C GLU A 110 15.72 6.91 0.52
N ASN A 111 15.71 5.62 0.19
CA ASN A 111 14.98 5.11 -0.96
C ASN A 111 13.48 4.95 -0.71
N THR A 112 13.08 4.59 0.51
CA THR A 112 11.70 4.21 0.85
C THR A 112 10.83 5.40 1.24
N TYR A 113 11.38 6.38 1.97
CA TYR A 113 10.63 7.54 2.45
C TYR A 113 10.03 8.38 1.33
N PRO A 114 10.74 8.76 0.25
CA PRO A 114 10.17 9.55 -0.84
C PRO A 114 9.47 8.70 -1.91
N ASN A 115 9.44 7.36 -1.79
CA ASN A 115 9.09 6.48 -2.90
C ASN A 115 7.69 6.71 -3.48
N THR A 116 6.72 7.07 -2.63
CA THR A 116 5.36 7.44 -3.05
C THR A 116 5.36 8.70 -3.92
N LEU A 117 6.17 9.71 -3.56
CA LEU A 117 6.25 10.97 -4.30
C LEU A 117 7.09 10.82 -5.57
N ASP A 118 8.16 10.04 -5.54
CA ASP A 118 9.09 9.83 -6.67
C ASP A 118 8.54 8.86 -7.72
N GLY A 119 7.68 7.94 -7.29
CA GLY A 119 7.42 6.71 -8.01
C GLY A 119 6.21 6.63 -8.93
N GLU A 120 5.79 5.40 -9.23
CA GLU A 120 4.61 5.12 -10.08
C GLU A 120 3.29 5.67 -9.52
N SER A 121 3.25 5.98 -8.23
CA SER A 121 2.13 6.63 -7.58
C SER A 121 2.32 8.13 -7.41
N SER A 122 3.33 8.75 -8.04
CA SER A 122 3.60 10.18 -7.88
C SER A 122 2.33 10.97 -8.08
N PHE A 123 2.00 11.85 -7.14
CA PHE A 123 0.96 12.83 -7.31
C PHE A 123 1.68 14.18 -7.54
N HIS A 124 1.42 14.87 -8.64
CA HIS A 124 2.04 16.17 -8.94
C HIS A 124 1.02 17.30 -8.89
N HIS A 125 1.47 18.52 -8.62
CA HIS A 125 0.67 19.73 -8.79
C HIS A 125 1.21 20.54 -9.98
N HIS A 126 0.35 20.88 -10.94
CA HIS A 126 0.68 21.83 -12.01
C HIS A 126 -0.38 22.94 -12.10
N GLY A 127 -0.01 24.16 -11.69
CA GLY A 127 -0.74 25.38 -12.03
C GLY A 127 -1.25 26.23 -10.85
N ARG A 128 -1.16 27.57 -10.98
CA ARG A 128 -1.61 28.56 -9.97
C ARG A 128 -3.13 28.72 -9.83
N HIS A 129 -3.93 27.92 -10.54
CA HIS A 129 -5.38 28.05 -10.58
C HIS A 129 -6.01 26.72 -10.19
N HIS A 130 -6.68 26.69 -9.02
CA HIS A 130 -7.79 25.88 -8.48
C HIS A 130 -8.22 24.50 -9.08
N ASN A 131 -7.63 24.02 -10.17
CA ASN A 131 -7.77 22.68 -10.71
C ASN A 131 -6.49 21.93 -10.35
N ILE A 132 -6.60 21.01 -9.40
CA ILE A 132 -5.46 20.19 -8.98
C ILE A 132 -5.46 18.96 -9.87
N ASP A 133 -4.57 18.93 -10.85
CA ASP A 133 -4.36 17.76 -11.70
C ASP A 133 -3.58 16.72 -10.90
N ILE A 134 -4.27 15.73 -10.33
CA ILE A 134 -3.62 14.54 -9.76
C ILE A 134 -3.01 13.75 -10.91
N ASN A 135 -1.71 13.96 -11.18
CA ASN A 135 -1.01 13.23 -12.23
C ASN A 135 -0.43 11.92 -11.68
N MET A 136 -1.26 10.87 -11.60
CA MET A 136 -0.88 9.53 -11.14
C MET A 136 -0.13 8.77 -12.24
N LYS A 137 1.07 8.23 -12.00
CA LYS A 137 1.80 7.46 -13.04
C LYS A 137 1.29 6.02 -13.21
N ARG A 138 0.36 5.54 -12.37
CA ARG A 138 -0.26 4.21 -12.46
C ARG A 138 -1.62 4.25 -13.17
N SER A 139 -2.02 3.07 -13.61
CA SER A 139 -3.27 2.78 -14.30
C SER A 139 -4.51 2.80 -13.39
N ALA A 140 -4.33 2.76 -12.06
CA ALA A 140 -5.40 2.74 -11.07
C ALA A 140 -4.94 3.19 -9.66
N GLN A 141 -5.90 3.65 -8.85
CA GLN A 141 -5.74 4.09 -7.47
C GLN A 141 -6.56 3.19 -6.53
N TRP A 142 -5.90 2.54 -5.56
CA TRP A 142 -6.60 1.91 -4.43
C TRP A 142 -6.71 2.90 -3.27
N LEU A 143 -7.89 2.97 -2.64
CA LEU A 143 -8.12 3.82 -1.46
C LEU A 143 -7.21 3.41 -0.29
N ARG A 144 -7.11 2.10 -0.02
CA ARG A 144 -6.21 1.54 0.99
C ARG A 144 -4.74 1.94 0.74
N ASP A 145 -4.23 1.66 -0.45
CA ASP A 145 -2.83 1.91 -0.79
C ASP A 145 -2.51 3.40 -0.64
N THR A 146 -3.38 4.27 -1.14
CA THR A 146 -3.18 5.73 -1.09
C THR A 146 -3.12 6.23 0.35
N ALA A 147 -4.03 5.78 1.22
CA ALA A 147 -4.03 6.15 2.63
C ALA A 147 -2.74 5.72 3.35
N ASN A 148 -2.22 4.52 3.07
CA ASN A 148 -1.00 4.03 3.68
C ASN A 148 0.28 4.62 3.05
N GLN A 149 0.26 4.92 1.76
CA GLN A 149 1.35 5.58 1.05
C GLN A 149 1.60 7.01 1.56
N LEU A 150 0.54 7.73 1.91
CA LEU A 150 0.62 9.11 2.40
C LEU A 150 0.75 9.23 3.92
N ALA A 151 0.53 8.13 4.67
CA ALA A 151 0.57 8.13 6.14
C ALA A 151 1.91 8.63 6.70
N VAL A 152 3.02 8.27 6.04
CA VAL A 152 4.40 8.63 6.44
C VAL A 152 4.65 10.14 6.45
N TYR A 153 3.89 10.92 5.66
CA TYR A 153 4.09 12.37 5.54
C TYR A 153 3.24 13.20 6.49
N ARG A 154 2.38 12.58 7.32
CA ARG A 154 1.40 13.30 8.15
C ARG A 154 1.99 14.40 9.02
N SER A 155 3.19 14.19 9.57
CA SER A 155 3.84 15.14 10.50
C SER A 155 4.49 16.32 9.79
N VAL A 156 4.74 16.21 8.48
CA VAL A 156 5.38 17.26 7.69
C VAL A 156 4.39 18.16 6.95
N LEU A 157 3.13 17.74 6.80
CA LEU A 157 2.06 18.53 6.17
C LEU A 157 1.99 20.00 6.64
N PRO A 158 2.06 20.33 7.96
CA PRO A 158 2.04 21.73 8.39
C PRO A 158 3.24 22.56 7.91
N SER A 159 4.39 21.93 7.66
CA SER A 159 5.60 22.60 7.17
C SER A 159 5.73 22.57 5.65
N ASP A 160 4.80 21.90 4.96
CA ASP A 160 4.87 21.62 3.54
C ASP A 160 3.54 21.92 2.82
N PRO A 161 3.31 23.18 2.43
CA PRO A 161 2.04 23.61 1.82
C PRO A 161 1.72 22.93 0.48
N GLU A 162 2.74 22.54 -0.28
CA GLU A 162 2.57 21.86 -1.56
C GLU A 162 2.09 20.43 -1.33
N LEU A 163 2.74 19.70 -0.40
CA LEU A 163 2.31 18.37 -0.01
C LEU A 163 0.93 18.38 0.67
N ALA A 164 0.62 19.37 1.50
CA ALA A 164 -0.71 19.54 2.06
C ALA A 164 -1.76 19.75 0.94
N THR A 165 -1.47 20.60 -0.04
CA THR A 165 -2.36 20.82 -1.19
C THR A 165 -2.61 19.53 -1.98
N LEU A 166 -1.58 18.71 -2.14
CA LEU A 166 -1.65 17.41 -2.78
C LEU A 166 -2.56 16.43 -2.04
N VAL A 167 -2.33 16.25 -0.74
CA VAL A 167 -3.15 15.36 0.11
C VAL A 167 -4.61 15.80 0.12
N ARG A 168 -4.88 17.10 0.20
CA ARG A 168 -6.25 17.64 0.09
C ARG A 168 -6.92 17.27 -1.24
N ALA A 169 -6.19 17.33 -2.35
CA ALA A 169 -6.72 16.97 -3.65
C ALA A 169 -7.07 15.48 -3.72
N VAL A 170 -6.19 14.63 -3.19
CA VAL A 170 -6.42 13.19 -3.09
C VAL A 170 -7.69 12.90 -2.29
N ILE A 171 -7.86 13.49 -1.10
CA ILE A 171 -9.08 13.35 -0.29
C ILE A 171 -10.33 13.75 -1.08
N ASN A 172 -10.27 14.88 -1.80
CA ASN A 172 -11.40 15.34 -2.60
C ASN A 172 -11.73 14.39 -3.77
N ASN A 173 -10.73 13.75 -4.35
CA ASN A 173 -10.91 12.77 -5.41
C ASN A 173 -11.52 11.47 -4.86
N GLU A 174 -10.97 10.94 -3.76
CA GLU A 174 -11.48 9.74 -3.10
C GLU A 174 -12.92 9.93 -2.63
N ALA A 175 -13.29 11.12 -2.16
CA ALA A 175 -14.66 11.44 -1.80
C ALA A 175 -15.63 11.29 -3.00
N ARG A 176 -15.21 11.65 -4.23
CA ARG A 176 -16.02 11.47 -5.45
C ARG A 176 -16.19 10.00 -5.80
N TYR A 177 -15.15 9.20 -5.60
CA TYR A 177 -15.17 7.77 -5.84
C TYR A 177 -16.11 7.06 -4.86
N ILE A 178 -15.95 7.31 -3.56
CA ILE A 178 -16.78 6.73 -2.50
C ILE A 178 -18.24 7.15 -2.66
N PHE A 179 -18.51 8.41 -3.02
CA PHE A 179 -19.87 8.87 -3.26
C PHE A 179 -20.57 8.06 -4.37
N GLN A 180 -19.86 7.73 -5.45
CA GLN A 180 -20.45 7.04 -6.61
C GLN A 180 -20.47 5.52 -6.45
N TYR A 181 -19.38 4.93 -5.95
CA TYR A 181 -19.17 3.49 -5.89
C TYR A 181 -18.56 3.09 -4.53
N PRO A 182 -19.32 3.22 -3.42
CA PRO A 182 -18.77 3.03 -2.07
C PRO A 182 -18.35 1.60 -1.75
N TYR A 183 -18.76 0.62 -2.57
CA TYR A 183 -18.37 -0.78 -2.43
C TYR A 183 -17.05 -1.13 -3.13
N CYS A 184 -16.42 -0.20 -3.86
CA CYS A 184 -15.23 -0.49 -4.64
C CYS A 184 -13.97 0.09 -3.99
N GLY A 185 -12.87 -0.68 -3.98
CA GLY A 185 -11.58 -0.25 -3.45
C GLY A 185 -10.66 0.42 -4.46
N ALA A 186 -10.83 0.17 -5.77
CA ALA A 186 -9.88 0.60 -6.81
C ALA A 186 -10.55 1.36 -7.97
N PHE A 187 -9.93 2.48 -8.37
CA PHE A 187 -10.50 3.45 -9.30
C PHE A 187 -9.55 3.79 -10.43
N GLN A 188 -10.12 4.13 -11.58
CA GLN A 188 -9.41 4.67 -12.73
C GLN A 188 -8.88 6.08 -12.40
N PRO A 189 -7.82 6.56 -13.09
CA PRO A 189 -7.35 7.92 -12.93
C PRO A 189 -8.49 8.93 -13.12
N PRO A 190 -8.53 10.02 -12.33
CA PRO A 190 -9.58 11.01 -12.47
C PRO A 190 -9.47 11.70 -13.84
N PRO A 191 -10.59 12.14 -14.47
CA PRO A 191 -10.54 12.78 -15.79
C PRO A 191 -9.58 13.97 -15.87
N GLU A 192 -9.41 14.69 -14.76
CA GLU A 192 -8.51 15.84 -14.62
C GLU A 192 -7.02 15.45 -14.76
N SER A 193 -6.66 14.17 -14.57
CA SER A 193 -5.30 13.67 -14.81
C SER A 193 -4.90 13.62 -16.28
N GLY A 194 -5.88 13.64 -17.20
CA GLY A 194 -5.66 13.45 -18.64
C GLY A 194 -5.26 12.03 -19.05
N LEU A 195 -5.24 11.08 -18.10
CA LEU A 195 -4.93 9.67 -18.36
C LEU A 195 -6.19 8.93 -18.78
N SER A 196 -6.03 8.00 -19.72
CA SER A 196 -7.13 7.13 -20.13
C SER A 196 -7.35 6.02 -19.10
N PRO A 197 -8.61 5.61 -18.86
CA PRO A 197 -8.90 4.38 -18.13
C PRO A 197 -8.15 3.19 -18.73
N THR A 198 -7.77 2.27 -17.87
CA THR A 198 -7.06 1.05 -18.25
C THR A 198 -7.93 -0.18 -18.06
N HIS A 199 -7.69 -1.19 -18.89
CA HIS A 199 -8.40 -2.45 -18.77
C HIS A 199 -7.78 -3.29 -17.64
N ASN A 200 -8.65 -3.88 -16.82
CA ASN A 200 -8.28 -4.80 -15.76
C ASN A 200 -8.78 -6.20 -16.15
N ASP A 201 -7.87 -7.06 -16.62
CA ASP A 201 -8.17 -8.44 -16.98
C ASP A 201 -8.84 -9.20 -15.81
N TRP A 202 -8.50 -8.86 -14.57
CA TRP A 202 -9.04 -9.50 -13.36
C TRP A 202 -10.50 -9.16 -13.05
N ALA A 203 -11.05 -8.14 -13.72
CA ALA A 203 -12.47 -7.79 -13.63
C ALA A 203 -13.32 -8.46 -14.73
N ASP A 204 -12.70 -9.18 -15.68
CA ASP A 204 -13.42 -9.76 -16.81
C ASP A 204 -14.37 -10.87 -16.37
N GLY A 205 -15.62 -10.76 -16.81
CA GLY A 205 -16.68 -11.73 -16.49
C GLY A 205 -17.17 -11.68 -15.04
N VAL A 206 -16.68 -10.72 -14.23
CA VAL A 206 -17.17 -10.48 -12.89
C VAL A 206 -18.47 -9.70 -12.94
N THR A 207 -19.51 -10.21 -12.28
CA THR A 207 -20.73 -9.45 -12.03
C THR A 207 -20.68 -8.88 -10.62
N VAL A 208 -20.95 -7.58 -10.52
CA VAL A 208 -21.03 -6.85 -9.25
C VAL A 208 -22.42 -6.26 -9.13
N ASN A 209 -23.02 -6.40 -7.95
CA ASN A 209 -24.25 -5.71 -7.59
C ASN A 209 -24.01 -4.91 -6.31
N PRO A 210 -24.24 -3.59 -6.28
CA PRO A 210 -24.72 -2.76 -7.39
C PRO A 210 -23.75 -2.70 -8.58
N PRO A 211 -24.24 -2.50 -9.82
CA PRO A 211 -23.40 -2.46 -11.01
C PRO A 211 -22.45 -1.26 -11.01
N VAL A 212 -21.30 -1.43 -11.68
CA VAL A 212 -20.24 -0.43 -11.74
C VAL A 212 -19.97 0.05 -13.17
N ASP A 213 -19.44 1.27 -13.29
CA ASP A 213 -18.90 1.79 -14.55
C ASP A 213 -17.38 1.58 -14.60
N ASN A 214 -16.90 0.77 -15.54
CA ASN A 214 -15.48 0.46 -15.70
C ASN A 214 -14.63 1.65 -16.20
N GLN A 215 -15.27 2.75 -16.61
CA GLN A 215 -14.59 4.01 -16.90
C GLN A 215 -14.19 4.78 -15.63
N THR A 216 -14.82 4.45 -14.49
CA THR A 216 -14.51 5.05 -13.18
C THR A 216 -13.89 4.03 -12.22
N VAL A 217 -14.40 2.80 -12.22
CA VAL A 217 -13.96 1.73 -11.32
C VAL A 217 -12.94 0.85 -12.04
N PHE A 218 -11.77 0.66 -11.43
CA PHE A 218 -10.77 -0.27 -11.93
C PHE A 218 -11.03 -1.69 -11.42
N GLU A 219 -11.40 -1.82 -10.13
CA GLU A 219 -11.81 -3.08 -9.53
C GLU A 219 -12.80 -2.81 -8.39
N CYS A 220 -13.88 -3.61 -8.31
CA CYS A 220 -14.90 -3.45 -7.27
C CYS A 220 -14.94 -4.60 -6.28
N LYS A 221 -13.82 -4.82 -5.59
CA LYS A 221 -13.77 -5.68 -4.41
C LYS A 221 -14.14 -4.85 -3.18
N TYR A 222 -15.18 -5.27 -2.46
CA TYR A 222 -15.60 -4.59 -1.25
C TYR A 222 -14.68 -4.95 -0.07
N GLU A 223 -13.97 -3.94 0.39
CA GLU A 223 -12.95 -3.99 1.44
C GLU A 223 -13.24 -2.90 2.46
N LEU A 224 -13.56 -3.31 3.69
CA LEU A 224 -13.92 -2.38 4.75
C LEU A 224 -12.77 -1.39 5.07
N ASP A 225 -11.53 -1.83 4.93
CA ASP A 225 -10.34 -1.02 5.17
C ASP A 225 -10.17 0.13 4.16
N SER A 226 -10.71 0.01 2.94
CA SER A 226 -10.69 1.11 1.96
C SER A 226 -11.42 2.34 2.48
N LEU A 227 -12.57 2.15 3.14
CA LEU A 227 -13.33 3.23 3.77
C LEU A 227 -12.63 3.77 5.03
N CYS A 228 -11.98 2.88 5.79
CA CYS A 228 -11.18 3.27 6.93
C CYS A 228 -9.98 4.14 6.51
N GLY A 229 -9.33 3.80 5.40
CA GLY A 229 -8.24 4.56 4.80
C GLY A 229 -8.63 6.00 4.47
N PHE A 230 -9.81 6.21 3.87
CA PHE A 230 -10.32 7.55 3.59
C PHE A 230 -10.56 8.38 4.87
N ILE A 231 -11.13 7.77 5.91
CA ILE A 231 -11.34 8.44 7.21
C ILE A 231 -9.98 8.77 7.86
N LYS A 232 -9.03 7.82 7.82
CA LYS A 232 -7.64 7.99 8.31
C LYS A 232 -6.97 9.18 7.65
N LEU A 233 -7.02 9.24 6.32
CA LEU A 233 -6.38 10.26 5.53
C LEU A 233 -7.01 11.64 5.79
N SER A 234 -8.34 11.72 5.80
CA SER A 234 -9.09 12.95 6.08
C SER A 234 -8.73 13.55 7.44
N ARG A 235 -8.75 12.73 8.49
CA ARG A 235 -8.36 13.17 9.83
C ARG A 235 -6.89 13.54 9.91
N SER A 236 -5.99 12.70 9.38
CA SER A 236 -4.55 12.94 9.51
C SER A 236 -4.16 14.25 8.85
N TYR A 237 -4.82 14.58 7.73
CA TYR A 237 -4.71 15.88 7.08
C TYR A 237 -5.17 17.01 8.00
N TYR A 238 -6.38 16.92 8.58
CA TYR A 238 -6.90 17.96 9.47
C TYR A 238 -6.03 18.13 10.73
N GLN A 239 -5.62 17.04 11.37
CA GLN A 239 -4.75 17.08 12.56
C GLN A 239 -3.37 17.69 12.25
N GLY A 240 -2.82 17.39 11.08
CA GLY A 240 -1.55 17.95 10.65
C GLY A 240 -1.64 19.44 10.31
N THR A 241 -2.69 19.86 9.61
CA THR A 241 -2.75 21.19 8.97
C THR A 241 -3.67 22.20 9.63
N GLY A 242 -4.66 21.74 10.40
CA GLY A 242 -5.81 22.52 10.86
C GLY A 242 -6.77 22.93 9.73
N ASP A 243 -6.56 22.49 8.49
CA ASP A 243 -7.36 22.88 7.34
C ASP A 243 -8.62 22.01 7.22
N SER A 244 -9.77 22.58 7.55
CA SER A 244 -11.08 21.93 7.43
C SER A 244 -11.71 22.07 6.04
N SER A 245 -11.03 22.65 5.04
CA SER A 245 -11.59 22.84 3.69
C SER A 245 -11.85 21.53 2.92
N ILE A 246 -11.30 20.41 3.42
CA ILE A 246 -11.65 19.06 2.95
C ILE A 246 -13.12 18.71 3.21
N LEU A 247 -13.77 19.30 4.22
CA LEU A 247 -15.19 19.10 4.53
C LEU A 247 -16.08 19.91 3.57
N ASN A 248 -16.10 19.47 2.30
CA ASN A 248 -16.96 20.00 1.26
C ASN A 248 -18.08 19.00 0.92
N GLN A 249 -18.92 19.36 -0.07
CA GLN A 249 -20.08 18.55 -0.44
C GLN A 249 -19.72 17.11 -0.86
N ASN A 250 -18.59 16.90 -1.55
CA ASN A 250 -18.17 15.55 -1.92
C ASN A 250 -17.82 14.74 -0.68
N TRP A 251 -17.11 15.36 0.27
CA TRP A 251 -16.75 14.71 1.54
C TRP A 251 -17.98 14.35 2.36
N PHE A 252 -18.95 15.26 2.50
CA PHE A 252 -20.22 14.96 3.20
C PHE A 252 -20.97 13.80 2.54
N SER A 253 -21.09 13.82 1.21
CA SER A 253 -21.73 12.73 0.48
C SER A 253 -20.98 11.40 0.62
N ALA A 254 -19.65 11.40 0.67
CA ALA A 254 -18.85 10.21 0.92
C ALA A 254 -19.09 9.64 2.33
N ILE A 255 -19.13 10.51 3.34
CA ILE A 255 -19.42 10.10 4.72
C ILE A 255 -20.83 9.53 4.86
N ASP A 256 -21.83 10.12 4.20
CA ASP A 256 -23.19 9.58 4.16
C ASP A 256 -23.21 8.17 3.54
N GLN A 257 -22.46 7.94 2.45
CA GLN A 257 -22.32 6.61 1.86
C GLN A 257 -21.61 5.62 2.78
N ILE A 258 -20.57 6.05 3.51
CA ILE A 258 -19.87 5.20 4.47
C ILE A 258 -20.81 4.73 5.58
N PHE A 259 -21.58 5.63 6.20
CA PHE A 259 -22.54 5.25 7.24
C PHE A 259 -23.68 4.37 6.72
N ARG A 260 -24.13 4.59 5.47
CA ARG A 260 -25.05 3.68 4.80
C ARG A 260 -24.44 2.27 4.69
N LEU A 261 -23.20 2.15 4.22
CA LEU A 261 -22.53 0.86 4.09
C LEU A 261 -22.29 0.16 5.42
N ILE A 262 -21.88 0.91 6.46
CA ILE A 262 -21.74 0.38 7.81
C ILE A 262 -23.05 -0.27 8.24
N TRP A 263 -24.19 0.39 8.04
CA TRP A 263 -25.49 -0.18 8.35
C TRP A 263 -25.82 -1.40 7.48
N GLU A 264 -25.70 -1.29 6.16
CA GLU A 264 -26.01 -2.36 5.19
C GLU A 264 -25.20 -3.64 5.48
N GLN A 265 -23.91 -3.48 5.78
CA GLN A 265 -22.98 -4.59 5.96
C GLN A 265 -22.92 -5.14 7.39
N SER A 266 -23.56 -4.46 8.34
CA SER A 266 -23.81 -4.99 9.69
C SER A 266 -25.00 -5.94 9.78
N GLN A 267 -25.86 -5.98 8.76
CA GLN A 267 -27.05 -6.85 8.78
C GLN A 267 -26.67 -8.33 8.70
N GLY A 268 -27.42 -9.19 9.38
CA GLY A 268 -27.32 -10.64 9.20
C GLY A 268 -27.81 -11.07 7.82
N SER A 269 -27.33 -12.21 7.32
CA SER A 269 -27.75 -12.73 5.99
C SER A 269 -29.22 -13.14 5.92
N PHE A 270 -29.88 -13.33 7.07
CA PHE A 270 -31.30 -13.63 7.16
C PHE A 270 -31.97 -12.68 8.16
N ASP A 271 -33.12 -12.13 7.79
CA ASP A 271 -33.97 -11.37 8.71
C ASP A 271 -34.79 -12.30 9.63
N GLU A 272 -35.59 -11.73 10.53
CA GLU A 272 -36.44 -12.47 11.48
C GLU A 272 -37.47 -13.39 10.80
N ASN A 273 -37.78 -13.16 9.52
CA ASN A 273 -38.71 -13.94 8.72
C ASN A 273 -37.99 -14.90 7.74
N PHE A 274 -36.67 -15.08 7.89
CA PHE A 274 -35.82 -15.87 7.00
C PHE A 274 -35.76 -15.38 5.54
N ASN A 275 -36.03 -14.10 5.28
CA ASN A 275 -35.71 -13.51 3.99
C ASN A 275 -34.20 -13.31 3.89
N TYR A 276 -33.63 -13.64 2.72
CA TYR A 276 -32.21 -13.42 2.48
C TYR A 276 -31.90 -11.94 2.26
N VAL A 277 -30.95 -11.40 3.02
CA VAL A 277 -30.53 -9.99 2.97
C VAL A 277 -29.17 -9.88 2.27
N SER A 278 -29.12 -9.12 1.19
CA SER A 278 -27.89 -8.80 0.47
C SER A 278 -27.97 -7.42 -0.17
N TYR A 279 -27.00 -6.58 0.16
CA TYR A 279 -26.81 -5.25 -0.44
C TYR A 279 -25.66 -5.21 -1.44
N TYR A 280 -24.73 -6.18 -1.33
CA TYR A 280 -23.59 -6.32 -2.21
C TYR A 280 -23.35 -7.79 -2.55
N ASN A 281 -23.07 -8.08 -3.82
CA ASN A 281 -22.51 -9.35 -4.23
C ASN A 281 -21.50 -9.17 -5.36
N TRP A 282 -20.53 -10.09 -5.41
CA TRP A 282 -19.45 -10.14 -6.35
C TRP A 282 -19.25 -11.60 -6.75
N THR A 283 -19.50 -11.93 -8.02
CA THR A 283 -19.63 -13.35 -8.41
C THR A 283 -18.30 -14.09 -8.53
N GLY A 284 -17.20 -13.38 -8.73
CA GLY A 284 -15.99 -13.98 -9.33
C GLY A 284 -16.25 -14.49 -10.74
N GLY A 285 -15.23 -15.05 -11.40
CA GLY A 285 -15.37 -15.55 -12.76
C GLY A 285 -14.05 -15.98 -13.40
N ASN A 286 -14.13 -16.53 -14.63
CA ASN A 286 -12.98 -17.07 -15.37
C ASN A 286 -11.89 -16.03 -15.70
N GLY A 287 -12.15 -14.73 -15.56
CA GLY A 287 -11.16 -13.66 -15.68
C GLY A 287 -10.56 -13.21 -14.34
N ALA A 288 -11.19 -13.50 -13.19
CA ALA A 288 -10.71 -13.05 -11.88
C ALA A 288 -9.67 -14.01 -11.28
N LEU A 289 -8.74 -13.48 -10.47
CA LEU A 289 -7.83 -14.31 -9.64
C LEU A 289 -8.59 -15.25 -8.71
N SER A 290 -9.77 -14.83 -8.26
CA SER A 290 -10.62 -15.61 -7.37
C SER A 290 -11.60 -16.51 -8.14
N PRO A 291 -11.81 -17.76 -7.69
CA PRO A 291 -12.82 -18.64 -8.27
C PRO A 291 -14.22 -18.05 -8.10
N ALA A 292 -15.20 -18.64 -8.79
CA ALA A 292 -16.60 -18.30 -8.58
C ALA A 292 -16.95 -18.33 -7.08
N VAL A 293 -17.56 -17.24 -6.60
CA VAL A 293 -17.90 -17.04 -5.20
C VAL A 293 -19.22 -17.72 -4.89
N ASN A 294 -19.24 -18.47 -3.79
CA ASN A 294 -20.40 -19.21 -3.33
C ASN A 294 -21.63 -18.31 -3.08
N ASN A 295 -22.80 -18.94 -3.02
CA ASN A 295 -24.08 -18.27 -2.71
C ASN A 295 -24.39 -17.08 -3.63
N GLY A 296 -24.09 -17.24 -4.93
CA GLY A 296 -24.37 -16.21 -5.94
C GLY A 296 -23.55 -14.94 -5.74
N GLY A 297 -22.30 -15.05 -5.26
CA GLY A 297 -21.42 -13.91 -5.03
C GLY A 297 -21.55 -13.25 -3.66
N ASN A 298 -22.20 -13.90 -2.69
CA ASN A 298 -22.40 -13.32 -1.37
C ASN A 298 -21.43 -13.85 -0.30
N GLY A 299 -20.66 -14.89 -0.61
CA GLY A 299 -19.83 -15.57 0.37
C GLY A 299 -20.67 -16.35 1.39
N GLU A 300 -20.07 -16.67 2.53
CA GLU A 300 -20.72 -17.46 3.59
C GLU A 300 -21.72 -16.62 4.42
N PRO A 301 -22.87 -17.20 4.85
CA PRO A 301 -23.85 -16.48 5.66
C PRO A 301 -23.31 -15.95 6.99
N LYS A 302 -23.72 -14.74 7.39
CA LYS A 302 -23.29 -14.09 8.64
C LYS A 302 -24.45 -13.82 9.59
N ALA A 303 -24.19 -13.90 10.90
CA ALA A 303 -25.11 -13.45 11.94
C ALA A 303 -25.13 -11.91 12.06
N TYR A 304 -26.12 -11.37 12.77
CA TYR A 304 -26.02 -10.01 13.30
C TYR A 304 -25.20 -10.02 14.61
N THR A 305 -24.06 -9.34 14.63
CA THR A 305 -23.14 -9.31 15.78
C THR A 305 -22.85 -7.91 16.31
N GLY A 306 -23.14 -6.87 15.52
CA GLY A 306 -22.63 -5.51 15.73
C GLY A 306 -21.32 -5.22 14.98
N LEU A 307 -20.70 -6.23 14.36
CA LEU A 307 -19.58 -6.05 13.43
C LEU A 307 -20.09 -5.70 12.03
N VAL A 308 -19.23 -5.06 11.25
CA VAL A 308 -19.45 -4.74 9.84
C VAL A 308 -18.76 -5.79 8.98
N GLY A 309 -19.51 -6.41 8.07
CA GLY A 309 -18.95 -7.39 7.14
C GLY A 309 -18.08 -6.74 6.07
N THR A 310 -17.06 -7.46 5.61
CA THR A 310 -16.27 -7.17 4.41
C THR A 310 -16.40 -8.36 3.45
N HIS A 311 -16.18 -8.15 2.15
CA HIS A 311 -16.19 -9.25 1.18
C HIS A 311 -14.78 -9.76 0.89
N HIS A 312 -13.83 -8.82 0.72
CA HIS A 312 -12.41 -9.11 0.53
C HIS A 312 -11.60 -8.55 1.70
N ARG A 313 -10.38 -9.09 1.83
CA ARG A 313 -9.34 -8.68 2.77
C ARG A 313 -8.52 -7.52 2.18
N PRO A 314 -7.68 -6.86 2.98
CA PRO A 314 -6.69 -5.90 2.50
C PRO A 314 -5.69 -6.46 1.48
N SER A 315 -5.63 -7.78 1.32
CA SER A 315 -4.85 -8.49 0.30
C SER A 315 -5.57 -8.61 -1.06
N ASP A 316 -6.76 -8.04 -1.21
CA ASP A 316 -7.67 -8.26 -2.34
C ASP A 316 -8.17 -9.72 -2.49
N ASP A 317 -7.89 -10.59 -1.51
CA ASP A 317 -8.38 -11.97 -1.46
C ASP A 317 -9.76 -12.05 -0.80
N LEU A 318 -10.55 -13.05 -1.20
CA LEU A 318 -11.85 -13.32 -0.57
C LEU A 318 -11.70 -13.62 0.92
N SER A 319 -12.54 -12.98 1.73
CA SER A 319 -12.73 -13.37 3.13
C SER A 319 -13.33 -14.77 3.21
N THR A 320 -12.93 -15.56 4.20
CA THR A 320 -13.55 -16.86 4.49
C THR A 320 -14.83 -16.66 5.29
N PHE A 321 -14.79 -15.79 6.29
CA PHE A 321 -15.98 -15.28 6.95
C PHE A 321 -16.04 -13.75 6.88
N ALA A 322 -17.25 -13.20 6.76
CA ALA A 322 -17.46 -11.80 6.44
C ALA A 322 -16.93 -10.83 7.51
N PHE A 323 -16.90 -11.19 8.80
CA PHE A 323 -16.41 -10.28 9.83
C PHE A 323 -14.91 -10.43 10.01
N LEU A 324 -14.16 -9.61 9.26
CA LEU A 324 -12.71 -9.45 9.42
C LEU A 324 -12.41 -8.59 10.65
N THR A 325 -11.87 -9.21 11.69
CA THR A 325 -11.59 -8.57 12.98
C THR A 325 -10.66 -7.36 12.86
N PRO A 326 -9.49 -7.42 12.18
CA PRO A 326 -8.59 -6.27 12.12
C PRO A 326 -9.16 -5.07 11.36
N ALA A 327 -9.99 -5.29 10.32
CA ALA A 327 -10.67 -4.20 9.63
C ALA A 327 -11.77 -3.56 10.50
N ASN A 328 -12.52 -4.36 11.27
CA ASN A 328 -13.48 -3.83 12.25
C ASN A 328 -12.78 -3.05 13.38
N ALA A 329 -11.63 -3.53 13.85
CA ALA A 329 -10.80 -2.81 14.81
C ALA A 329 -10.39 -1.44 14.26
N MET A 330 -9.84 -1.41 13.03
CA MET A 330 -9.51 -0.15 12.34
C MET A 330 -10.73 0.76 12.23
N LEU A 331 -11.87 0.26 11.73
CA LEU A 331 -13.09 1.04 11.62
C LEU A 331 -13.49 1.69 12.96
N SER A 332 -13.46 0.92 14.05
CA SER A 332 -13.85 1.44 15.36
C SER A 332 -12.95 2.58 15.84
N VAL A 333 -11.64 2.47 15.63
CA VAL A 333 -10.66 3.51 15.96
C VAL A 333 -10.89 4.74 15.08
N GLU A 334 -11.01 4.55 13.76
CA GLU A 334 -11.14 5.66 12.83
C GLU A 334 -12.46 6.42 13.02
N LEU A 335 -13.56 5.74 13.38
CA LEU A 335 -14.84 6.36 13.75
C LEU A 335 -14.76 7.15 15.05
N SER A 336 -14.09 6.63 16.08
CA SER A 336 -13.87 7.37 17.33
C SER A 336 -13.11 8.67 17.05
N HIS A 337 -12.10 8.60 16.18
CA HIS A 337 -11.35 9.77 15.82
C HIS A 337 -12.11 10.75 14.91
N LEU A 338 -12.95 10.24 14.00
CA LEU A 338 -13.87 11.06 13.20
C LEU A 338 -14.80 11.87 14.12
N ALA A 339 -15.37 11.24 15.14
CA ALA A 339 -16.21 11.93 16.11
C ALA A 339 -15.45 13.07 16.81
N ASN A 340 -14.24 12.80 17.31
CA ASN A 340 -13.42 13.81 17.98
C ASN A 340 -13.11 15.00 17.05
N MET A 341 -12.74 14.73 15.79
CA MET A 341 -12.49 15.77 14.78
C MET A 341 -13.73 16.65 14.55
N LEU A 342 -14.91 16.04 14.42
CA LEU A 342 -16.17 16.77 14.20
C LEU A 342 -16.60 17.59 15.42
N ASP A 343 -16.35 17.08 16.63
CA ASP A 343 -16.62 17.81 17.88
C ASP A 343 -15.69 19.01 18.06
N GLU A 344 -14.40 18.86 17.78
CA GLU A 344 -13.42 19.97 17.79
C GLU A 344 -13.82 21.08 16.81
N LEU A 345 -14.35 20.71 15.65
CA LEU A 345 -14.85 21.66 14.64
C LEU A 345 -16.21 22.28 15.00
N GLY A 346 -16.95 21.70 15.94
CA GLY A 346 -18.33 22.09 16.24
C GLY A 346 -19.30 21.90 15.07
N GLN A 347 -19.02 20.94 14.17
CA GLN A 347 -19.80 20.65 12.97
C GLN A 347 -20.36 19.23 13.01
N LEU A 348 -21.45 18.97 12.26
CA LEU A 348 -22.01 17.62 12.07
C LEU A 348 -22.21 16.80 13.36
N GLN A 349 -22.76 17.43 14.40
CA GLN A 349 -22.94 16.80 15.72
C GLN A 349 -23.72 15.47 15.68
N ASN A 350 -24.68 15.35 14.75
CA ASN A 350 -25.39 14.10 14.50
C ASN A 350 -24.49 12.98 13.96
N VAL A 351 -23.57 13.31 13.04
CA VAL A 351 -22.61 12.36 12.48
C VAL A 351 -21.55 11.99 13.52
N SER A 352 -21.10 12.96 14.32
CA SER A 352 -20.19 12.73 15.44
C SER A 352 -20.78 11.71 16.44
N GLN A 353 -22.02 11.92 16.88
CA GLN A 353 -22.69 10.99 17.79
C GLN A 353 -22.85 9.60 17.16
N LEU A 354 -23.28 9.53 15.90
CA LEU A 354 -23.42 8.26 15.20
C LEU A 354 -22.10 7.51 15.07
N ALA A 355 -20.99 8.22 14.83
CA ALA A 355 -19.65 7.65 14.79
C ALA A 355 -19.24 7.06 16.14
N ARG A 356 -19.54 7.75 17.26
CA ARG A 356 -19.30 7.24 18.62
C ARG A 356 -20.12 5.98 18.90
N ASP A 357 -21.39 5.97 18.52
CA ASP A 357 -22.29 4.84 18.75
C ASP A 357 -21.84 3.58 17.99
N TYR A 358 -21.48 3.72 16.71
CA TYR A 358 -20.92 2.61 15.94
C TYR A 358 -19.55 2.17 16.46
N SER A 359 -18.67 3.12 16.79
CA SER A 359 -17.36 2.79 17.35
C SER A 359 -17.50 1.92 18.61
N ALA A 360 -18.34 2.32 19.56
CA ALA A 360 -18.60 1.56 20.78
C ALA A 360 -19.22 0.18 20.48
N THR A 361 -20.23 0.14 19.59
CA THR A 361 -20.89 -1.11 19.20
C THR A 361 -19.91 -2.11 18.59
N ILE A 362 -19.03 -1.66 17.68
CA ILE A 362 -18.05 -2.51 17.01
C ILE A 362 -16.98 -2.98 18.00
N GLN A 363 -16.47 -2.09 18.88
CA GLN A 363 -15.51 -2.48 19.91
C GLN A 363 -16.06 -3.59 20.81
N ASP A 364 -17.27 -3.42 21.32
CA ASP A 364 -17.94 -4.42 22.16
C ASP A 364 -18.15 -5.74 21.39
N ALA A 365 -18.55 -5.65 20.13
CA ALA A 365 -18.76 -6.81 19.27
C ALA A 365 -17.46 -7.58 19.00
N ILE A 366 -16.32 -6.89 18.80
CA ILE A 366 -15.01 -7.54 18.63
C ILE A 366 -14.71 -8.40 19.85
N TRP A 367 -14.69 -7.81 21.05
CA TRP A 367 -14.37 -8.54 22.28
C TRP A 367 -15.33 -9.69 22.56
N LYS A 368 -16.61 -9.52 22.25
CA LYS A 368 -17.65 -10.53 22.50
C LYS A 368 -17.63 -11.69 21.50
N THR A 369 -17.27 -11.45 20.24
CA THR A 369 -17.55 -12.40 19.14
C THR A 369 -16.32 -12.88 18.38
N THR A 370 -15.15 -12.28 18.60
CA THR A 370 -13.91 -12.67 17.92
C THR A 370 -12.86 -13.25 18.87
N VAL A 371 -12.93 -12.97 20.18
CA VAL A 371 -11.93 -13.39 21.17
C VAL A 371 -12.37 -14.62 21.94
N PHE A 372 -11.55 -15.68 21.90
CA PHE A 372 -11.81 -16.94 22.60
C PHE A 372 -10.52 -17.55 23.10
N ASP A 373 -10.50 -17.97 24.36
CA ASP A 373 -9.29 -18.45 25.05
C ASP A 373 -8.11 -17.48 24.88
N ASP A 374 -8.38 -16.17 25.02
CA ASP A 374 -7.45 -15.06 24.80
C ASP A 374 -6.82 -15.00 23.39
N ILE A 375 -7.38 -15.71 22.41
CA ILE A 375 -6.97 -15.64 21.01
C ILE A 375 -8.01 -14.84 20.22
N ILE A 376 -7.54 -13.80 19.54
CA ILE A 376 -8.35 -13.00 18.63
C ILE A 376 -8.40 -13.73 17.28
N ALA A 377 -9.59 -14.12 16.83
CA ALA A 377 -9.78 -14.72 15.51
C ALA A 377 -9.58 -13.67 14.40
N TYR A 378 -9.02 -14.08 13.27
CA TYR A 378 -8.85 -13.21 12.09
C TYR A 378 -10.21 -12.87 11.47
N GLU A 379 -11.03 -13.90 11.28
CA GLU A 379 -12.38 -13.79 10.74
C GLU A 379 -13.39 -14.60 11.56
N THR A 380 -14.63 -14.15 11.60
CA THR A 380 -15.77 -14.87 12.18
C THR A 380 -17.02 -14.64 11.35
N ASN A 381 -17.97 -15.57 11.35
CA ASN A 381 -19.30 -15.36 10.77
C ASN A 381 -20.35 -14.99 11.81
N GLY A 382 -19.98 -14.98 13.10
CA GLY A 382 -20.92 -14.74 14.20
C GLY A 382 -21.89 -15.89 14.49
N LEU A 383 -21.85 -16.97 13.72
CA LEU A 383 -22.64 -18.19 13.90
C LEU A 383 -21.85 -19.32 14.60
N GLY A 384 -20.62 -19.02 15.03
CA GLY A 384 -19.70 -19.95 15.69
C GLY A 384 -18.48 -20.32 14.86
N GLY A 385 -18.48 -20.02 13.56
CA GLY A 385 -17.32 -20.15 12.68
C GLY A 385 -16.25 -19.12 13.03
N ARG A 386 -15.00 -19.59 13.16
CA ARG A 386 -13.85 -18.74 13.47
C ARG A 386 -12.65 -19.20 12.69
N TYR A 387 -11.93 -18.25 12.12
CA TYR A 387 -10.71 -18.53 11.39
C TYR A 387 -9.52 -17.93 12.13
N VAL A 388 -8.64 -18.80 12.62
CA VAL A 388 -7.42 -18.41 13.33
C VAL A 388 -6.25 -18.46 12.35
N MET A 389 -5.86 -17.28 11.85
CA MET A 389 -4.73 -17.04 10.96
C MET A 389 -4.29 -15.58 11.14
N ASP A 390 -3.35 -15.11 10.33
CA ASP A 390 -3.21 -13.68 10.03
C ASP A 390 -2.66 -13.52 8.62
N ASP A 391 -2.89 -12.35 8.03
CA ASP A 391 -2.36 -11.93 6.74
C ASP A 391 -1.38 -10.78 6.93
N ALA A 392 -0.42 -10.63 6.03
CA ALA A 392 0.57 -9.57 6.11
C ALA A 392 0.03 -8.17 5.79
N ASN A 393 -1.06 -8.08 5.05
CA ASN A 393 -1.64 -6.80 4.63
C ASN A 393 -2.32 -6.09 5.80
N VAL A 394 -2.12 -4.79 5.92
CA VAL A 394 -2.67 -3.96 7.01
C VAL A 394 -4.02 -3.37 6.56
N PRO A 395 -5.10 -3.49 7.37
CA PRO A 395 -5.15 -3.98 8.75
C PRO A 395 -5.03 -5.50 8.94
N SER A 396 -4.11 -5.92 9.82
CA SER A 396 -3.89 -7.30 10.26
C SER A 396 -3.99 -7.43 11.79
N LEU A 397 -4.10 -8.65 12.32
CA LEU A 397 -4.11 -8.86 13.78
C LEU A 397 -2.77 -8.46 14.40
N LEU A 398 -1.66 -8.73 13.72
CA LEU A 398 -0.33 -8.33 14.18
C LEU A 398 -0.18 -6.80 14.27
N ALA A 399 -0.90 -6.06 13.41
CA ALA A 399 -0.89 -4.61 13.34
C ALA A 399 -1.89 -3.91 14.29
N LEU A 400 -2.63 -4.62 15.15
CA LEU A 400 -3.61 -3.98 16.05
C LEU A 400 -3.03 -2.83 16.92
N PRO A 401 -1.78 -2.91 17.43
CA PRO A 401 -1.15 -1.78 18.11
C PRO A 401 -0.82 -0.60 17.19
N TYR A 402 -0.40 -0.85 15.94
CA TYR A 402 -0.20 0.20 14.95
C TYR A 402 -1.52 0.92 14.61
N ILE A 403 -2.61 0.16 14.53
CA ILE A 403 -3.96 0.68 14.31
C ILE A 403 -4.43 1.51 15.51
N GLY A 404 -3.86 1.30 16.71
CA GLY A 404 -4.29 1.96 17.94
C GLY A 404 -5.52 1.30 18.60
N PHE A 405 -5.84 0.05 18.24
CA PHE A 405 -6.97 -0.67 18.81
C PHE A 405 -6.65 -1.31 20.17
N VAL A 406 -5.42 -1.80 20.34
CA VAL A 406 -4.93 -2.39 21.60
C VAL A 406 -3.53 -1.91 21.91
N GLU A 407 -3.22 -1.83 23.19
CA GLU A 407 -1.86 -1.65 23.66
C GLU A 407 -1.00 -2.89 23.38
N ARG A 408 0.31 -2.70 23.20
CA ARG A 408 1.27 -3.79 22.96
C ARG A 408 1.32 -4.84 24.08
N ASN A 409 0.93 -4.46 25.29
CA ASN A 409 0.89 -5.34 26.47
C ASN A 409 -0.49 -5.94 26.75
N ASN A 410 -1.48 -5.76 25.87
CA ASN A 410 -2.78 -6.40 25.99
C ASN A 410 -2.62 -7.93 25.97
N SER A 411 -3.21 -8.62 26.95
CA SER A 411 -3.02 -10.06 27.12
C SER A 411 -3.51 -10.88 25.92
N ALA A 412 -4.68 -10.56 25.38
CA ALA A 412 -5.22 -11.25 24.22
C ALA A 412 -4.37 -10.99 22.97
N TYR A 413 -3.89 -9.76 22.78
CA TYR A 413 -2.96 -9.43 21.70
C TYR A 413 -1.64 -10.20 21.82
N MET A 414 -1.03 -10.25 23.01
CA MET A 414 0.23 -10.98 23.21
C MET A 414 0.10 -12.47 22.94
N THR A 415 -0.96 -13.12 23.47
CA THR A 415 -1.28 -14.53 23.20
C THR A 415 -1.51 -14.77 21.71
N THR A 416 -2.26 -13.88 21.07
CA THR A 416 -2.51 -13.93 19.62
C THR A 416 -1.21 -13.79 18.84
N ARG A 417 -0.38 -12.79 19.13
CA ARG A 417 0.92 -12.55 18.49
C ARG A 417 1.84 -13.76 18.56
N GLU A 418 1.95 -14.41 19.73
CA GLU A 418 2.76 -15.62 19.89
C GLU A 418 2.26 -16.76 18.98
N LEU A 419 0.95 -16.96 18.91
CA LEU A 419 0.33 -17.93 18.01
C LEU A 419 0.64 -17.58 16.55
N LEU A 420 0.46 -16.32 16.16
CA LEU A 420 0.59 -15.84 14.79
C LEU A 420 2.01 -15.92 14.24
N LEU A 421 3.02 -15.75 15.10
CA LEU A 421 4.44 -15.88 14.77
C LEU A 421 4.98 -17.31 14.99
N SER A 422 4.11 -18.31 14.84
CA SER A 422 4.42 -19.72 15.01
C SER A 422 3.78 -20.58 13.92
N ARG A 423 4.10 -21.89 13.91
CA ARG A 423 3.48 -22.88 13.00
C ARG A 423 1.96 -23.04 13.19
N ARG A 424 1.37 -22.39 14.21
CA ARG A 424 -0.08 -22.41 14.44
C ARG A 424 -0.82 -21.43 13.52
N ASN A 425 -0.15 -20.46 12.92
CA ASN A 425 -0.69 -19.68 11.81
C ASN A 425 -0.37 -20.40 10.48
N PRO A 426 -1.38 -20.76 9.66
CA PRO A 426 -1.15 -21.45 8.40
C PRO A 426 -0.31 -20.64 7.39
N TYR A 427 -0.25 -19.32 7.53
CA TYR A 427 0.52 -18.42 6.66
C TYR A 427 1.79 -17.88 7.30
N TYR A 428 2.21 -18.42 8.45
CA TYR A 428 3.54 -18.15 8.99
C TYR A 428 4.56 -19.13 8.41
N ALA A 429 5.50 -18.60 7.64
CA ALA A 429 6.55 -19.35 6.97
C ALA A 429 7.92 -19.01 7.55
N ARG A 430 8.80 -20.00 7.63
CA ARG A 430 10.17 -19.82 8.15
C ARG A 430 11.17 -20.66 7.37
N GLY A 431 12.08 -19.98 6.67
CA GLY A 431 13.23 -20.56 5.99
C GLY A 431 14.55 -20.23 6.67
N MET A 432 15.63 -20.37 5.91
CA MET A 432 16.98 -20.05 6.38
C MET A 432 17.20 -18.54 6.50
N ASN A 433 16.84 -17.78 5.47
CA ASN A 433 17.18 -16.36 5.36
C ASN A 433 16.03 -15.42 5.73
N PHE A 434 14.80 -15.91 5.67
CA PHE A 434 13.61 -15.11 5.93
C PHE A 434 12.52 -15.90 6.65
N SER A 435 11.72 -15.20 7.43
CA SER A 435 10.53 -15.73 8.10
C SER A 435 9.52 -14.62 8.29
N GLY A 436 8.24 -14.95 8.33
CA GLY A 436 7.18 -13.96 8.52
C GLY A 436 5.82 -14.53 8.20
N ILE A 437 4.83 -13.66 8.23
CA ILE A 437 3.47 -13.96 7.80
C ILE A 437 3.35 -13.52 6.33
N GLY A 438 2.71 -14.34 5.51
CA GLY A 438 2.33 -13.98 4.14
C GLY A 438 0.81 -13.90 4.05
N GLY A 439 0.25 -14.71 3.16
CA GLY A 439 -1.18 -14.82 2.94
C GLY A 439 -1.44 -15.82 1.81
N PRO A 440 -2.70 -16.08 1.45
CA PRO A 440 -3.01 -16.92 0.31
C PRO A 440 -2.72 -16.23 -1.04
N HIS A 441 -2.57 -14.90 -1.07
CA HIS A 441 -2.42 -14.11 -2.29
C HIS A 441 -1.27 -14.56 -3.21
N VAL A 442 -0.09 -14.81 -2.65
CA VAL A 442 1.09 -15.26 -3.40
C VAL A 442 1.23 -16.79 -3.29
N ASN A 443 1.58 -17.28 -2.10
CA ASN A 443 1.56 -18.68 -1.67
C ASN A 443 2.06 -18.80 -0.22
N VAL A 444 1.98 -20.01 0.35
CA VAL A 444 2.34 -20.29 1.76
C VAL A 444 3.84 -20.23 2.08
N TRP A 445 4.72 -20.12 1.09
CA TRP A 445 6.18 -20.04 1.28
C TRP A 445 6.76 -18.67 0.89
N HIS A 446 5.90 -17.68 0.63
CA HIS A 446 6.21 -16.28 0.36
C HIS A 446 5.65 -15.37 1.47
N PRO A 447 6.26 -15.33 2.65
CA PRO A 447 5.97 -14.31 3.65
C PRO A 447 6.35 -12.91 3.17
N TRP A 448 5.69 -11.90 3.74
CA TRP A 448 5.83 -10.51 3.29
C TRP A 448 6.64 -9.70 4.31
N PRO A 449 7.56 -8.83 3.88
CA PRO A 449 8.28 -7.91 4.77
C PRO A 449 7.36 -7.06 5.65
N MET A 450 6.16 -6.72 5.18
CA MET A 450 5.16 -5.98 5.95
C MET A 450 4.77 -6.67 7.27
N SER A 451 4.75 -8.01 7.32
CA SER A 451 4.48 -8.73 8.57
C SER A 451 5.56 -8.48 9.63
N GLN A 452 6.82 -8.31 9.23
CA GLN A 452 7.91 -7.98 10.13
C GLN A 452 7.83 -6.51 10.59
N ILE A 453 7.36 -5.61 9.72
CA ILE A 453 7.08 -4.21 10.09
C ILE A 453 5.97 -4.17 11.15
N SER A 454 4.86 -4.89 10.96
CA SER A 454 3.81 -4.99 11.97
C SER A 454 4.30 -5.65 13.28
N ALA A 455 5.20 -6.64 13.19
CA ALA A 455 5.80 -7.25 14.38
C ALA A 455 6.61 -6.25 15.23
N ILE A 456 7.30 -5.30 14.59
CA ILE A 456 8.05 -4.21 15.25
C ILE A 456 7.10 -3.24 15.94
N TYR A 457 6.03 -2.81 15.26
CA TYR A 457 4.98 -2.01 15.90
C TYR A 457 4.32 -2.71 17.09
N GLY A 458 4.33 -4.04 17.09
CA GLY A 458 3.69 -4.89 18.08
C GLY A 458 4.50 -5.21 19.35
N THR A 459 5.72 -4.71 19.50
CA THR A 459 6.59 -5.11 20.63
C THR A 459 7.36 -3.94 21.24
N GLU A 460 7.70 -4.09 22.52
CA GLU A 460 8.62 -3.19 23.24
C GLU A 460 10.00 -3.83 23.47
N ASN A 461 10.21 -5.08 23.03
CA ASN A 461 11.46 -5.81 23.19
C ASN A 461 12.49 -5.37 22.12
N ASP A 462 13.59 -4.79 22.56
CA ASP A 462 14.64 -4.24 21.69
C ASP A 462 15.29 -5.29 20.78
N ASP A 463 15.54 -6.50 21.31
CA ASP A 463 16.16 -7.59 20.56
C ASP A 463 15.22 -8.10 19.46
N GLU A 464 13.91 -8.20 19.75
CA GLU A 464 12.90 -8.55 18.74
C GLU A 464 12.82 -7.48 17.63
N ILE A 465 12.82 -6.19 18.02
CA ILE A 465 12.79 -5.08 17.07
C ILE A 465 13.99 -5.14 16.13
N LEU A 466 15.20 -5.21 16.66
CA LEU A 466 16.42 -5.25 15.86
C LEU A 466 16.46 -6.49 14.97
N LYS A 467 16.04 -7.64 15.49
CA LYS A 467 15.98 -8.89 14.71
C LYS A 467 15.04 -8.76 13.52
N SER A 468 13.83 -8.21 13.70
CA SER A 468 12.88 -8.00 12.61
C SER A 468 13.37 -6.93 11.63
N LEU A 469 13.94 -5.83 12.12
CA LEU A 469 14.51 -4.76 11.29
C LEU A 469 15.58 -5.28 10.35
N TYR A 470 16.56 -6.02 10.89
CA TYR A 470 17.64 -6.59 10.09
C TYR A 470 17.21 -7.78 9.23
N LEU A 471 16.13 -8.48 9.61
CA LEU A 471 15.53 -9.50 8.74
C LEU A 471 14.98 -8.86 7.45
N ILE A 472 14.36 -7.67 7.57
CA ILE A 472 13.89 -6.90 6.41
C ILE A 472 15.08 -6.37 5.60
N ALA A 473 16.01 -5.65 6.25
CA ALA A 473 17.12 -4.99 5.56
C ALA A 473 18.03 -5.97 4.78
N ASN A 474 18.23 -7.18 5.33
CA ASN A 474 19.04 -8.22 4.71
C ASN A 474 18.33 -8.97 3.56
N ASN A 475 17.04 -8.73 3.33
CA ASN A 475 16.24 -9.43 2.30
C ASN A 475 15.62 -8.44 1.30
N THR A 476 16.42 -7.48 0.84
CA THR A 476 16.03 -6.50 -0.19
C THR A 476 16.48 -6.92 -1.60
N VAL A 477 17.10 -8.10 -1.76
CA VAL A 477 17.75 -8.59 -2.99
C VAL A 477 18.73 -7.60 -3.65
N GLY A 478 19.26 -6.66 -2.87
CA GLY A 478 20.17 -5.61 -3.35
C GLY A 478 19.49 -4.44 -4.06
N LEU A 479 18.15 -4.40 -4.12
CA LEU A 479 17.40 -3.28 -4.72
C LEU A 479 17.30 -2.07 -3.80
N GLY A 480 17.45 -2.26 -2.48
CA GLY A 480 17.31 -1.18 -1.50
C GLY A 480 15.88 -0.63 -1.43
N LEU A 481 14.88 -1.50 -1.62
CA LEU A 481 13.44 -1.24 -1.49
C LEU A 481 12.77 -2.43 -0.79
N ILE A 482 11.53 -2.23 -0.36
CA ILE A 482 10.70 -3.26 0.27
C ILE A 482 9.82 -3.91 -0.81
N HIS A 483 9.93 -5.23 -0.91
CA HIS A 483 9.15 -6.07 -1.82
C HIS A 483 7.79 -6.42 -1.22
N GLU A 484 6.89 -6.93 -2.05
CA GLU A 484 5.64 -7.51 -1.57
C GLU A 484 5.91 -8.79 -0.76
N SER A 485 6.61 -9.76 -1.36
CA SER A 485 6.92 -11.04 -0.69
C SER A 485 8.35 -11.51 -0.95
N GLN A 486 8.86 -12.37 -0.06
CA GLN A 486 10.18 -12.99 -0.14
C GLN A 486 10.06 -14.50 0.04
N SER A 487 10.60 -15.28 -0.90
CA SER A 487 10.64 -16.74 -0.79
C SER A 487 11.49 -17.19 0.40
N ILE A 488 10.99 -18.17 1.17
CA ILE A 488 11.77 -18.79 2.26
C ILE A 488 12.86 -19.76 1.76
N TYR A 489 12.83 -20.14 0.47
CA TYR A 489 13.75 -21.11 -0.11
C TYR A 489 14.87 -20.43 -0.91
N GLU A 490 14.53 -19.42 -1.70
CA GLU A 490 15.46 -18.79 -2.65
C GLU A 490 15.55 -17.28 -2.41
N TYR A 491 16.74 -16.77 -2.13
CA TYR A 491 16.95 -15.35 -1.80
C TYR A 491 16.51 -14.42 -2.94
N ALA A 492 16.79 -14.76 -4.19
CA ALA A 492 16.49 -13.93 -5.35
C ALA A 492 15.03 -14.01 -5.82
N ASP A 493 14.20 -14.82 -5.17
CA ASP A 493 12.78 -15.03 -5.52
C ASP A 493 11.89 -14.16 -4.62
N TYR A 494 11.34 -13.10 -5.20
CA TYR A 494 10.51 -12.09 -4.55
C TYR A 494 9.44 -11.59 -5.52
N THR A 495 8.38 -10.97 -5.00
CA THR A 495 7.32 -10.36 -5.82
C THR A 495 7.30 -8.85 -5.67
N ARG A 496 6.93 -8.14 -6.76
CA ARG A 496 6.84 -6.68 -6.89
C ARG A 496 8.10 -5.95 -6.41
N SER A 497 9.01 -5.68 -7.36
CA SER A 497 10.20 -4.83 -7.13
C SER A 497 9.87 -3.41 -6.72
N TRP A 498 8.66 -2.93 -7.03
CA TRP A 498 8.17 -1.62 -6.65
C TRP A 498 6.84 -1.71 -5.91
N PHE A 499 6.86 -1.46 -4.60
CA PHE A 499 5.65 -1.41 -3.79
C PHE A 499 5.64 -0.20 -2.85
N ALA A 500 5.10 0.92 -3.34
CA ALA A 500 5.14 2.22 -2.65
C ALA A 500 4.48 2.19 -1.26
N TRP A 501 3.42 1.39 -1.07
CA TRP A 501 2.82 1.17 0.25
C TRP A 501 3.82 0.52 1.21
N ALA A 502 4.41 -0.63 0.85
CA ALA A 502 5.37 -1.32 1.73
C ALA A 502 6.59 -0.44 2.05
N ASN A 503 7.07 0.34 1.07
CA ASN A 503 8.13 1.33 1.26
C ASN A 503 7.73 2.42 2.28
N SER A 504 6.54 3.01 2.11
CA SER A 504 6.03 4.03 3.04
C SER A 504 5.82 3.48 4.45
N TYR A 505 5.32 2.25 4.56
CA TYR A 505 5.10 1.59 5.86
C TYR A 505 6.41 1.29 6.59
N PHE A 506 7.47 0.92 5.86
CA PHE A 506 8.81 0.77 6.42
C PHE A 506 9.38 2.12 6.87
N ALA A 507 9.30 3.15 6.04
CA ALA A 507 9.80 4.47 6.38
C ALA A 507 9.05 5.08 7.60
N GLU A 508 7.73 4.89 7.66
CA GLU A 508 6.91 5.26 8.83
C GLU A 508 7.39 4.53 10.10
N MET A 509 7.72 3.25 10.00
CA MET A 509 8.24 2.47 11.13
C MET A 509 9.61 2.95 11.60
N ILE A 510 10.50 3.33 10.68
CA ILE A 510 11.79 3.92 11.05
C ILE A 510 11.59 5.26 11.78
N LEU A 511 10.62 6.07 11.38
CA LEU A 511 10.27 7.30 12.09
C LEU A 511 9.64 7.02 13.47
N ASP A 512 8.81 5.99 13.62
CA ASP A 512 8.33 5.52 14.94
C ASP A 512 9.50 5.13 15.86
N LEU A 513 10.47 4.38 15.34
CA LEU A 513 11.66 4.01 16.11
C LEU A 513 12.53 5.23 16.43
N ALA A 514 12.63 6.20 15.53
CA ALA A 514 13.35 7.45 15.74
C ALA A 514 12.74 8.28 16.88
N GLU A 515 11.42 8.25 17.02
CA GLU A 515 10.72 8.94 18.11
C GLU A 515 10.79 8.14 19.42
N ARG A 516 10.39 6.86 19.37
CA ARG A 516 10.13 6.01 20.54
C ARG A 516 11.37 5.32 21.10
N LYS A 517 12.28 4.88 20.22
CA LYS A 517 13.48 4.09 20.58
C LYS A 517 14.73 4.53 19.79
N PRO A 518 15.09 5.83 19.81
CA PRO A 518 16.19 6.37 19.00
C PRO A 518 17.53 5.66 19.26
N TYR A 519 17.78 5.20 20.48
CA TYR A 519 19.01 4.49 20.87
C TYR A 519 19.25 3.18 20.09
N LEU A 520 18.22 2.60 19.49
CA LEU A 520 18.34 1.41 18.64
C LEU A 520 18.92 1.72 17.26
N ILE A 521 18.60 2.88 16.69
CA ILE A 521 18.88 3.18 15.28
C ILE A 521 19.84 4.37 15.06
N PHE A 522 19.95 5.28 16.02
CA PHE A 522 20.77 6.48 15.90
C PHE A 522 22.12 6.40 16.61
N ASN A 523 23.04 7.26 16.20
CA ASN A 523 24.31 7.50 16.88
C ASN A 523 24.12 8.31 18.17
N ASP A 524 23.17 9.24 18.18
CA ASP A 524 22.71 9.97 19.36
C ASP A 524 21.37 9.38 19.82
N ALA A 525 21.20 9.11 21.12
CA ALA A 525 19.94 8.55 21.65
C ALA A 525 18.81 9.61 21.72
N GLN A 526 18.89 10.66 20.90
CA GLN A 526 17.94 11.76 20.91
C GLN A 526 16.72 11.41 20.06
N SER A 527 15.52 11.64 20.59
CA SER A 527 14.28 11.44 19.86
C SER A 527 14.19 12.35 18.63
N TYR A 528 13.54 11.90 17.57
CA TYR A 528 13.27 12.67 16.36
C TYR A 528 11.81 12.51 15.94
N THR A 529 11.17 13.65 15.66
CA THR A 529 9.85 13.69 15.04
C THR A 529 9.91 14.74 13.93
N PRO A 530 9.69 14.38 12.65
CA PRO A 530 9.67 15.37 11.58
C PRO A 530 8.67 16.49 11.89
N GLY A 531 9.05 17.76 11.67
CA GLY A 531 8.20 18.91 11.97
C GLY A 531 8.31 19.47 13.39
N LYS A 532 9.11 18.87 14.28
CA LYS A 532 9.31 19.31 15.68
C LYS A 532 10.80 19.38 16.01
#